data_AF-Q8ZL07-F1
#
_entry.id   AF-Q8ZL07-F1
#
_cell.length_a   1.000
_cell.length_b   1.000
_cell.length_c   1.000
_cell.angle_alpha   90.00
_cell.angle_beta   90.00
_cell.angle_gamma   90.00
#
_symmetry.space_group_name_H-M   'P 1'
#
loop_
_entity.id
_entity.type
_entity.pdbx_description
1 polymer ?
#
loop_
_entity_poly.entity_id
_entity_poly.type
_entity_poly.pdbx_seq_one_letter_code
_entity_poly.pdbx_strand_id
1 'polypeptide(L)'
;MTGRQDIVVSDDQIQVVVNRQNSQRPQQLYRNLQRLGIRNVHFIPLLEHDRNGMLTEDSLCSADWGRFLNSVFDIWVREDIQRISVRLFDETLQQWCGGRNGAEAPDKVPLSAECQKCSLLRFCGGGCPEHRDSQGKNQLCEGYQTFFNYSSPHMRVMRDLLKQHRSPEELMAMLR
;
A
#
# COMPACT_ATOMS: atom_id res chain seq x y z
N MET A 1 0.36 10.23 -27.61
CA MET A 1 0.53 8.90 -27.01
C MET A 1 1.97 8.74 -26.57
N THR A 2 2.34 9.37 -25.45
CA THR A 2 3.58 8.99 -24.75
C THR A 2 3.24 7.73 -23.98
N GLY A 3 3.81 6.60 -24.37
CA GLY A 3 3.66 5.35 -23.63
C GLY A 3 4.25 5.54 -22.24
N ARG A 4 3.39 5.89 -21.28
CA ARG A 4 3.77 6.00 -19.88
C ARG A 4 4.05 4.58 -19.41
N GLN A 5 5.31 4.31 -19.07
CA GLN A 5 5.68 2.99 -18.58
C GLN A 5 5.16 2.87 -17.14
N ASP A 6 4.14 2.05 -16.95
CA ASP A 6 3.55 1.73 -15.63
C ASP A 6 4.54 1.00 -14.70
N ILE A 7 5.74 0.64 -15.18
CA ILE A 7 6.72 -0.18 -14.47
C ILE A 7 8.11 0.47 -14.60
N VAL A 8 8.72 0.79 -13.46
CA VAL A 8 10.11 1.30 -13.36
C VAL A 8 10.91 0.32 -12.50
N VAL A 9 12.14 -0.02 -12.90
CA VAL A 9 13.01 -0.96 -12.18
C VAL A 9 14.16 -0.21 -11.52
N SER A 10 14.39 -0.43 -10.21
CA SER A 10 15.51 0.14 -9.45
C SER A 10 15.92 -0.79 -8.30
N ASP A 11 17.21 -1.12 -8.17
CA ASP A 11 17.80 -1.89 -7.05
C ASP A 11 16.96 -3.11 -6.61
N ASP A 12 16.75 -4.05 -7.54
CA ASP A 12 15.92 -5.27 -7.39
C ASP A 12 14.45 -5.04 -7.00
N GLN A 13 14.01 -3.79 -6.83
CA GLN A 13 12.64 -3.38 -6.61
C GLN A 13 11.99 -2.90 -7.91
N ILE A 14 10.81 -3.43 -8.18
CA ILE A 14 9.96 -2.95 -9.26
C ILE A 14 8.92 -2.01 -8.69
N GLN A 15 8.91 -0.79 -9.20
CA GLN A 15 7.90 0.22 -8.93
C GLN A 15 6.79 0.08 -9.97
N VAL A 16 5.57 -0.17 -9.51
CA VAL A 16 4.40 -0.29 -10.37
C VAL A 16 3.49 0.90 -10.11
N VAL A 17 3.33 1.76 -11.11
CA VAL A 17 2.38 2.87 -11.05
C VAL A 17 0.97 2.31 -11.20
N VAL A 18 0.15 2.52 -10.17
CA VAL A 18 -1.23 2.07 -10.13
C VAL A 18 -2.13 3.25 -10.51
N ASN A 19 -2.77 3.14 -11.67
CA ASN A 19 -3.68 4.14 -12.20
C ASN A 19 -5.13 3.63 -12.15
N ARG A 20 -6.09 4.47 -12.53
CA ARG A 20 -7.51 4.10 -12.54
C ARG A 20 -7.77 2.85 -13.38
N GLN A 21 -7.11 2.70 -14.54
CA GLN A 21 -7.36 1.58 -15.44
C GLN A 21 -6.84 0.25 -14.88
N ASN A 22 -5.58 0.20 -14.44
CA ASN A 22 -4.96 -1.04 -14.00
C ASN A 22 -5.41 -1.45 -12.59
N SER A 23 -5.87 -0.50 -11.76
CA SER A 23 -6.49 -0.78 -10.47
C SER A 23 -7.80 -1.57 -10.56
N GLN A 24 -8.48 -1.55 -11.71
CA GLN A 24 -9.67 -2.38 -11.94
C GLN A 24 -9.34 -3.84 -12.22
N ARG A 25 -8.05 -4.20 -12.39
CA ARG A 25 -7.59 -5.56 -12.66
C ARG A 25 -6.49 -6.00 -11.69
N PRO A 26 -6.69 -5.86 -10.36
CA PRO A 26 -5.64 -6.06 -9.37
C PRO A 26 -5.08 -7.48 -9.39
N GLN A 27 -5.96 -8.48 -9.51
CA GLN A 27 -5.57 -9.88 -9.55
C GLN A 27 -4.71 -10.16 -10.79
N GLN A 28 -5.14 -9.74 -11.98
CA GLN A 28 -4.37 -9.95 -13.21
C GLN A 28 -3.00 -9.27 -13.12
N LEU A 29 -2.95 -8.03 -12.61
CA LEU A 29 -1.71 -7.30 -12.41
C LEU A 29 -0.76 -8.08 -11.49
N TYR A 30 -1.23 -8.49 -10.31
CA TYR A 30 -0.41 -9.21 -9.35
C TYR A 30 0.04 -10.60 -9.86
N ARG A 31 -0.86 -11.34 -10.52
CA ARG A 31 -0.54 -12.63 -11.16
C ARG A 31 0.52 -12.47 -12.27
N ASN A 32 0.54 -11.34 -12.99
CA ASN A 32 1.59 -11.07 -13.96
C ASN A 32 2.95 -10.88 -13.29
N LEU A 33 3.01 -10.18 -12.15
CA LEU A 33 4.25 -10.05 -11.37
C LEU A 33 4.79 -11.41 -10.91
N GLN A 34 3.90 -12.28 -10.41
CA GLN A 34 4.25 -13.66 -10.05
C GLN A 34 4.85 -14.42 -11.24
N ARG A 35 4.19 -14.39 -12.42
CA ARG A 35 4.65 -15.10 -13.63
C ARG A 35 6.00 -14.61 -14.13
N LEU A 36 6.27 -13.32 -13.97
CA LEU A 36 7.55 -12.71 -14.35
C LEU A 36 8.66 -13.00 -13.32
N GLY A 37 8.36 -13.69 -12.21
CA GLY A 37 9.33 -13.99 -11.16
C GLY A 37 9.75 -12.77 -10.34
N ILE A 38 8.94 -11.71 -10.35
CA ILE A 38 9.22 -10.46 -9.63
C ILE A 38 9.00 -10.70 -8.14
N ARG A 39 10.02 -10.38 -7.33
CA ARG A 39 10.01 -10.63 -5.89
C ARG A 39 9.95 -9.40 -5.00
N ASN A 40 10.36 -8.22 -5.47
CA ASN A 40 10.26 -6.99 -4.68
C ASN A 40 9.43 -5.96 -5.43
N VAL A 41 8.28 -5.59 -4.87
CA VAL A 41 7.26 -4.77 -5.53
C VAL A 41 6.93 -3.55 -4.66
N HIS A 42 6.89 -2.38 -5.28
CA HIS A 42 6.41 -1.15 -4.70
C HIS A 42 5.30 -0.57 -5.57
N PHE A 43 4.05 -0.67 -5.11
CA PHE A 43 2.92 -0.03 -5.77
C PHE A 43 2.90 1.46 -5.44
N ILE A 44 2.88 2.30 -6.47
CA ILE A 44 2.85 3.76 -6.37
C ILE A 44 1.51 4.23 -6.94
N PRO A 45 0.61 4.83 -6.14
CA PRO A 45 -0.66 5.31 -6.65
C PRO A 45 -0.47 6.55 -7.53
N LEU A 46 -1.15 6.60 -8.68
CA LEU A 46 -1.18 7.76 -9.57
C LEU A 46 -2.23 8.77 -9.11
N LEU A 47 -1.78 9.97 -8.74
CA LEU A 47 -2.62 11.13 -8.43
C LEU A 47 -2.11 12.32 -9.22
N GLU A 48 -2.82 12.65 -10.29
CA GLU A 48 -2.53 13.80 -11.14
C GLU A 48 -3.72 14.73 -11.15
N HIS A 49 -3.43 16.03 -11.09
CA HIS A 49 -4.46 17.06 -11.18
C HIS A 49 -4.40 17.73 -12.55
N ASP A 50 -5.57 18.03 -13.10
CA ASP A 50 -5.72 18.85 -14.28
C ASP A 50 -5.39 20.33 -13.98
N ARG A 51 -5.53 21.20 -14.98
CA ARG A 51 -5.27 22.64 -14.82
C ARG A 51 -6.20 23.34 -13.84
N ASN A 52 -7.32 22.71 -13.48
CA ASN A 52 -8.31 23.24 -12.53
C ASN A 52 -8.09 22.69 -11.11
N GLY A 53 -7.06 21.86 -10.90
CA GLY A 53 -6.80 21.21 -9.61
C GLY A 53 -7.70 20.00 -9.33
N MET A 54 -8.39 19.46 -10.33
CA MET A 54 -9.24 18.28 -10.21
C MET A 54 -8.46 17.04 -10.62
N LEU A 55 -8.68 15.90 -9.95
CA LEU A 55 -8.05 14.64 -10.33
C LEU A 55 -8.36 14.29 -11.80
N THR A 56 -7.33 13.93 -12.56
CA THR A 56 -7.48 13.45 -13.94
C THR A 56 -8.24 12.13 -13.99
N GLU A 57 -8.77 11.79 -15.16
CA GLU A 57 -9.49 10.52 -15.35
C GLU A 57 -8.62 9.29 -15.07
N ASP A 58 -7.31 9.38 -15.32
CA ASP A 58 -6.36 8.30 -15.04
C ASP A 58 -6.01 8.17 -13.55
N SER A 59 -6.34 9.16 -12.74
CA SER A 59 -5.98 9.18 -11.31
C SER A 59 -6.86 8.26 -10.47
N LEU A 60 -6.25 7.71 -9.42
CA LEU A 60 -6.98 6.90 -8.45
C LEU A 60 -7.90 7.77 -7.59
N CYS A 61 -9.13 7.29 -7.40
CA CYS A 61 -9.89 7.69 -6.23
C CYS A 61 -9.48 6.83 -5.02
N SER A 62 -9.72 7.35 -3.82
CA SER A 62 -9.43 6.67 -2.55
C SER A 62 -10.02 5.25 -2.48
N ALA A 63 -11.26 5.08 -2.96
CA ALA A 63 -11.95 3.80 -2.94
C ALA A 63 -11.33 2.77 -3.89
N ASP A 64 -10.86 3.18 -5.08
CA ASP A 64 -10.15 2.29 -6.01
C ASP A 64 -8.84 1.80 -5.40
N TRP A 65 -8.10 2.69 -4.72
CA TRP A 65 -6.86 2.34 -4.06
C TRP A 65 -7.04 1.28 -2.97
N GLY A 66 -8.05 1.47 -2.09
CA GLY A 66 -8.37 0.48 -1.07
C GLY A 66 -8.78 -0.88 -1.64
N ARG A 67 -9.61 -0.89 -2.69
CA ARG A 67 -10.00 -2.13 -3.39
C ARG A 67 -8.81 -2.84 -4.04
N PHE A 68 -7.92 -2.09 -4.68
CA PHE A 68 -6.71 -2.62 -5.29
C PHE A 68 -5.82 -3.29 -4.24
N LEU A 69 -5.50 -2.57 -3.15
CA LEU A 69 -4.66 -3.09 -2.07
C LEU A 69 -5.23 -4.36 -1.43
N ASN A 70 -6.54 -4.37 -1.11
CA ASN A 70 -7.17 -5.54 -0.51
C ASN A 70 -7.16 -6.75 -1.45
N SER A 71 -7.42 -6.53 -2.74
CA SER A 71 -7.43 -7.61 -3.74
C SER A 71 -6.05 -8.21 -3.93
N VAL A 72 -5.00 -7.40 -3.93
CA VAL A 72 -3.62 -7.89 -4.00
C VAL A 72 -3.22 -8.59 -2.70
N PHE A 73 -3.58 -8.01 -1.55
CA PHE A 73 -3.31 -8.59 -0.23
C PHE A 73 -3.97 -9.97 -0.07
N ASP A 74 -5.19 -10.15 -0.58
CA ASP A 74 -5.90 -11.42 -0.53
C ASP A 74 -5.14 -12.56 -1.24
N ILE A 75 -4.50 -12.27 -2.36
CA ILE A 75 -3.67 -13.27 -3.05
C ILE A 75 -2.38 -13.47 -2.26
N TRP A 76 -1.68 -12.37 -1.96
CA TRP A 76 -0.37 -12.41 -1.30
C TRP A 76 -0.39 -13.17 0.03
N VAL A 77 -1.39 -12.90 0.88
CA VAL A 77 -1.48 -13.49 2.23
C VAL A 77 -1.75 -15.00 2.20
N ARG A 78 -2.23 -15.53 1.08
CA ARG A 78 -2.52 -16.96 0.89
C ARG A 78 -1.41 -17.72 0.18
N GLU A 79 -0.57 -17.02 -0.58
CA GLU A 79 0.31 -17.65 -1.57
C GLU A 79 1.79 -17.24 -1.50
N ASP A 80 2.09 -16.02 -1.03
CA ASP A 80 3.38 -15.37 -1.27
C ASP A 80 4.01 -14.68 -0.06
N ILE A 81 3.51 -14.93 1.15
CA ILE A 81 4.21 -14.50 2.38
C ILE A 81 5.67 -14.98 2.30
N GLN A 82 6.64 -14.07 2.50
CA GLN A 82 8.09 -14.28 2.32
C GLN A 82 8.60 -14.65 0.92
N ARG A 83 7.73 -14.85 -0.08
CA ARG A 83 8.12 -15.15 -1.47
C ARG A 83 8.15 -13.91 -2.35
N ILE A 84 7.19 -13.01 -2.15
CA ILE A 84 7.13 -11.70 -2.79
C ILE A 84 7.03 -10.64 -1.71
N SER A 85 8.03 -9.77 -1.63
CA SER A 85 7.99 -8.54 -0.83
C SER A 85 7.12 -7.51 -1.55
N VAL A 86 6.04 -7.10 -0.89
CA VAL A 86 5.23 -5.95 -1.29
C VAL A 86 5.48 -4.88 -0.25
N ARG A 87 6.17 -3.80 -0.63
CA ARG A 87 6.73 -2.80 0.30
C ARG A 87 5.73 -2.35 1.37
N LEU A 88 4.51 -1.96 0.96
CA LEU A 88 3.48 -1.49 1.88
C LEU A 88 3.09 -2.58 2.90
N PHE A 89 3.02 -3.85 2.50
CA PHE A 89 2.63 -4.95 3.38
C PHE A 89 3.74 -5.26 4.40
N ASP A 90 5.00 -5.26 3.95
CA ASP A 90 6.15 -5.49 4.81
C ASP A 90 6.33 -4.37 5.84
N GLU A 91 6.23 -3.11 5.40
CA GLU A 91 6.27 -1.94 6.29
C GLU A 91 5.11 -2.01 7.30
N THR A 92 3.91 -2.38 6.85
CA THR A 92 2.75 -2.56 7.76
C THR A 92 3.04 -3.63 8.82
N LEU A 93 3.55 -4.79 8.43
CA LEU A 93 3.91 -5.86 9.36
C LEU A 93 5.02 -5.42 10.33
N GLN A 94 6.02 -4.66 9.86
CA GLN A 94 7.06 -4.08 10.69
C GLN A 94 6.47 -3.13 11.76
N GLN A 95 5.52 -2.27 11.39
CA GLN A 95 4.81 -1.41 12.36
C GLN A 95 3.99 -2.22 13.37
N TRP A 96 3.37 -3.34 12.95
CA TRP A 96 2.71 -4.27 13.88
C TRP A 96 3.70 -4.91 14.87
N CYS A 97 4.95 -5.13 14.44
CA CYS A 97 6.03 -5.65 15.27
C CYS A 97 6.69 -4.59 16.17
N GLY A 98 6.18 -3.36 16.20
CA GLY A 98 6.73 -2.28 17.03
C GLY A 98 7.77 -1.41 16.33
N GLY A 99 7.91 -1.56 15.01
CA GLY A 99 8.56 -0.55 14.18
C GLY A 99 7.94 0.82 14.37
N ARG A 100 8.71 1.87 14.04
CA ARG A 100 8.24 3.25 14.01
C ARG A 100 8.32 3.75 12.59
N ASN A 101 7.32 4.51 12.16
CA ASN A 101 7.43 5.29 10.92
C ASN A 101 8.52 6.36 11.08
N GLY A 102 9.23 6.65 9.99
CA GLY A 102 10.19 7.75 9.97
C GLY A 102 9.50 9.07 10.32
N ALA A 103 10.24 9.96 11.00
CA ALA A 103 9.74 11.31 11.25
C ALA A 103 9.48 12.03 9.91
N GLU A 104 8.37 12.74 9.82
CA GLU A 104 8.11 13.59 8.67
C GLU A 104 9.14 14.72 8.60
N ALA A 105 9.55 15.08 7.38
CA ALA A 105 10.38 16.26 7.16
C ALA A 105 9.59 17.54 7.51
N PRO A 106 10.23 18.55 8.14
CA PRO A 106 9.55 19.71 8.72
C PRO A 106 8.81 20.60 7.71
N ASP A 107 9.22 20.61 6.43
CA ASP A 107 8.69 21.52 5.41
C ASP A 107 7.40 21.02 4.75
N LYS A 108 6.78 19.96 5.28
CA LYS A 108 5.61 19.32 4.68
C LYS A 108 4.31 19.86 5.26
N VAL A 109 3.24 19.82 4.45
CA VAL A 109 1.89 20.19 4.92
C VAL A 109 1.57 19.37 6.18
N PRO A 110 1.28 20.04 7.31
CA PRO A 110 1.05 19.36 8.58
C PRO A 110 -0.21 18.49 8.50
N LEU A 111 -0.24 17.41 9.28
CA LEU A 111 -1.39 16.52 9.32
C LEU A 111 -2.63 17.24 9.83
N SER A 112 -3.77 16.95 9.21
CA SER A 112 -5.08 17.44 9.67
C SER A 112 -5.36 17.01 11.12
N ALA A 113 -6.18 17.78 11.84
CA ALA A 113 -6.57 17.42 13.20
C ALA A 113 -7.29 16.06 13.29
N GLU A 114 -8.00 15.67 12.22
CA GLU A 114 -8.59 14.34 12.07
C GLU A 114 -7.50 13.26 11.98
N CYS A 115 -6.49 13.48 11.13
CA CYS A 115 -5.39 12.55 10.94
C CYS A 115 -4.55 12.37 12.21
N GLN A 116 -4.27 13.46 12.94
CA GLN A 116 -3.54 13.44 14.22
C GLN A 116 -4.22 12.57 15.29
N LYS A 117 -5.56 12.44 15.23
CA LYS A 117 -6.35 11.61 16.16
C LYS A 117 -6.69 10.23 15.60
N CYS A 118 -6.29 9.92 14.36
CA CYS A 118 -6.62 8.68 13.70
C CYS A 118 -5.85 7.51 14.33
N SER A 119 -6.56 6.45 14.73
CA SER A 119 -5.96 5.23 15.30
C SER A 119 -5.03 4.48 14.33
N LEU A 120 -5.17 4.75 13.04
CA LEU A 120 -4.36 4.16 11.96
C LEU A 120 -3.15 5.03 11.57
N LEU A 121 -3.00 6.22 12.16
CA LEU A 121 -1.87 7.12 11.86
C LEU A 121 -0.52 6.43 12.05
N ARG A 122 -0.40 5.54 13.05
CA ARG A 122 0.83 4.78 13.29
C ARG A 122 1.25 3.88 12.12
N PHE A 123 0.31 3.49 11.26
CA PHE A 123 0.60 2.67 10.08
C PHE A 123 0.81 3.54 8.86
N CYS A 124 -0.08 4.52 8.62
CA CYS A 124 -0.03 5.31 7.40
C CYS A 124 0.99 6.45 7.43
N GLY A 125 1.34 6.97 8.63
CA GLY A 125 2.18 8.17 8.77
C GLY A 125 1.64 9.39 8.01
N GLY A 126 0.31 9.50 7.84
CA GLY A 126 -0.32 10.54 7.02
C GLY A 126 -0.15 10.37 5.51
N GLY A 127 0.43 9.25 5.07
CA GLY A 127 0.73 8.95 3.67
C GLY A 127 1.70 9.94 3.01
N CYS A 128 1.83 9.82 1.69
CA CYS A 128 2.69 10.72 0.91
C CYS A 128 2.24 12.19 1.07
N PRO A 129 3.16 13.11 1.44
CA PRO A 129 2.88 14.54 1.58
C PRO A 129 2.34 15.18 0.29
N GLU A 130 2.83 14.75 -0.87
CA GLU A 130 2.35 15.21 -2.19
C GLU A 130 0.87 14.86 -2.42
N HIS A 131 0.32 13.88 -1.69
CA HIS A 131 -1.08 13.49 -1.78
C HIS A 131 -1.95 14.19 -0.72
N ARG A 132 -1.39 15.09 0.10
CA ARG A 132 -2.16 15.85 1.11
C ARG A 132 -2.80 17.06 0.47
N ASP A 133 -4.07 17.28 0.80
CA ASP A 133 -4.75 18.53 0.47
C ASP A 133 -4.27 19.68 1.36
N SER A 134 -4.82 20.87 1.13
CA SER A 134 -4.49 22.08 1.92
C SER A 134 -4.87 21.99 3.40
N GLN A 135 -5.69 21.02 3.79
CA GLN A 135 -6.06 20.74 5.18
C GLN A 135 -5.17 19.67 5.82
N GLY A 136 -4.21 19.10 5.07
CA GLY A 136 -3.35 18.04 5.54
C GLY A 136 -3.99 16.65 5.53
N LYS A 137 -5.12 16.47 4.83
CA LYS A 137 -5.76 15.16 4.66
C LYS A 137 -5.21 14.50 3.40
N ASN A 138 -4.75 13.26 3.54
CA ASN A 138 -4.31 12.48 2.39
C ASN A 138 -5.52 12.12 1.51
N GLN A 139 -5.44 12.39 0.20
CA GLN A 139 -6.50 12.10 -0.77
C GLN A 139 -6.86 10.60 -0.86
N LEU A 140 -5.96 9.71 -0.42
CA LEU A 140 -6.17 8.26 -0.37
C LEU A 140 -6.47 7.72 1.04
N CYS A 141 -6.78 8.60 2.00
CA CYS A 141 -6.94 8.22 3.40
C CYS A 141 -7.92 7.05 3.59
N GLU A 142 -9.13 7.11 3.02
CA GLU A 142 -10.13 6.05 3.15
C GLU A 142 -9.67 4.71 2.54
N GLY A 143 -8.94 4.74 1.43
CA GLY A 143 -8.35 3.55 0.82
C GLY A 143 -7.33 2.88 1.73
N TYR A 144 -6.45 3.68 2.33
CA TYR A 144 -5.52 3.19 3.35
C TYR A 144 -6.24 2.65 4.58
N GLN A 145 -7.26 3.36 5.08
CA GLN A 145 -8.04 2.90 6.22
C GLN A 145 -8.71 1.54 5.94
N THR A 146 -9.28 1.40 4.75
CA THR A 146 -9.88 0.14 4.29
C THR A 146 -8.85 -1.00 4.29
N PHE A 147 -7.65 -0.74 3.77
CA PHE A 147 -6.57 -1.72 3.77
C PHE A 147 -6.07 -2.10 5.16
N PHE A 148 -5.76 -1.13 6.02
CA PHE A 148 -5.23 -1.42 7.35
C PHE A 148 -6.25 -2.14 8.24
N ASN A 149 -7.53 -1.80 8.12
CA ASN A 149 -8.59 -2.51 8.84
C ASN A 149 -8.76 -3.94 8.32
N TYR A 150 -8.78 -4.12 6.99
CA TYR A 150 -8.95 -5.43 6.36
C TYR A 150 -7.78 -6.38 6.66
N SER A 151 -6.55 -5.89 6.55
CA SER A 151 -5.34 -6.68 6.79
C SER A 151 -5.07 -6.94 8.28
N SER A 152 -5.66 -6.16 9.20
CA SER A 152 -5.33 -6.22 10.63
C SER A 152 -5.37 -7.61 11.27
N PRO A 153 -6.38 -8.47 11.05
CA PRO A 153 -6.41 -9.81 11.63
C PRO A 153 -5.20 -10.65 11.21
N HIS A 154 -4.89 -10.64 9.91
CA HIS A 154 -3.74 -11.34 9.32
C HIS A 154 -2.41 -10.80 9.85
N MET A 155 -2.28 -9.48 9.91
CA MET A 155 -1.07 -8.83 10.43
C MET A 155 -0.82 -9.13 11.91
N ARG A 156 -1.88 -9.26 12.73
CA ARG A 156 -1.74 -9.68 14.13
C ARG A 156 -1.21 -11.10 14.24
N VAL A 157 -1.73 -12.03 13.44
CA VAL A 157 -1.25 -13.42 13.43
C VAL A 157 0.21 -13.48 12.99
N MET A 158 0.59 -12.82 11.89
CA MET A 158 1.98 -12.77 11.42
C MET A 158 2.91 -12.16 12.47
N ARG A 159 2.51 -11.06 13.13
CA ARG A 159 3.25 -10.47 14.25
C ARG A 159 3.45 -11.48 15.39
N ASP A 160 2.41 -12.21 15.77
CA ASP A 160 2.48 -13.15 16.89
C ASP A 160 3.34 -14.37 16.57
N LEU A 161 3.34 -14.83 15.31
CA LEU A 161 4.28 -15.83 14.80
C LEU A 161 5.72 -15.32 14.91
N LEU A 162 6.01 -14.11 14.41
CA LEU A 162 7.35 -13.52 14.49
C LEU A 162 7.85 -13.36 15.93
N LYS A 163 6.97 -12.93 16.84
CA LYS A 163 7.28 -12.84 18.28
C LYS A 163 7.62 -14.19 18.91
N GLN A 164 7.11 -15.28 18.35
CA GLN A 164 7.40 -16.66 18.76
C GLN A 164 8.58 -17.26 18.00
N HIS A 165 9.33 -16.48 17.21
CA HIS A 165 10.38 -16.96 16.32
C HIS A 165 9.90 -18.00 15.30
N ARG A 166 8.63 -17.90 14.90
CA ARG A 166 7.99 -18.74 13.90
C ARG A 166 7.84 -18.01 12.57
N SER A 167 7.68 -18.76 11.49
CA SER A 167 7.53 -18.17 10.16
C SER A 167 6.12 -17.59 9.97
N PRO A 168 5.98 -16.32 9.55
CA PRO A 168 4.73 -15.77 9.03
C PRO A 168 4.03 -16.65 7.97
N GLU A 169 4.77 -17.46 7.20
CA GLU A 169 4.20 -18.36 6.20
C GLU A 169 3.22 -19.38 6.80
N GLU A 170 3.34 -19.68 8.10
CA GLU A 170 2.41 -20.55 8.80
C GLU A 170 0.97 -20.00 8.78
N LEU A 171 0.79 -18.68 8.66
CA LEU A 171 -0.53 -18.09 8.41
C LEU A 171 -1.14 -18.62 7.09
N MET A 172 -0.35 -18.79 6.03
CA MET A 172 -0.88 -19.32 4.76
C MET A 172 -1.48 -20.70 4.94
N ALA A 173 -0.86 -21.55 5.77
CA ALA A 173 -1.40 -22.87 6.07
C ALA A 173 -2.72 -22.82 6.85
N MET A 174 -2.94 -21.78 7.66
CA MET A 174 -4.19 -21.56 8.40
C MET A 174 -5.33 -20.98 7.55
N LEU A 175 -5.01 -20.43 6.36
CA LEU A 175 -5.98 -19.82 5.45
C LEU A 175 -6.40 -20.76 4.30
N ARG A 176 -5.88 -21.99 4.26
CA ARG A 176 -6.20 -23.01 3.26
C ARG A 176 -7.47 -23.79 3.60
#